data_AF-A0A7F8QCW7-F1
#
_entry.id   AF-A0A7F8QCW7-F1
#
_cell.length_a   1.000
_cell.length_b   1.000
_cell.length_c   1.000
_cell.angle_alpha   90.00
_cell.angle_beta   90.00
_cell.angle_gamma   90.00
#
_symmetry.space_group_name_H-M   'P 1'
#
loop_
_entity.id
_entity.type
_entity.pdbx_description
1 polymer ?
#
loop_
_entity_poly.entity_id
_entity_poly.type
_entity_poly.pdbx_seq_one_letter_code
_entity_poly.pdbx_strand_id
1 'polypeptide(L)'
;GGLGHGAATEHPYTLAAVHGSRQEEVIDHRLTEREWAEEWKHLNNLLNCIMDMAEKTRRSLTVLRQCQEADREELNHWIQRYSDTEDAKKGPVPATARPLNSSVGAEGPQLDTHREFVPRTLSGYMPEEIWRKAEEAVNEVKRQAMSELQKAVSDAERKAHELISTERAKMERALAEARRQASEDALTVVNQQEDSSESCWNCGRKASETCSGCNAARYCGSFCQHRDWEKHHHVCGHSLQGPVAAVADPG
;
A
#
# COMPACT_ATOMS: atom_id res chain seq x y z
N GLY A 1 31.20 32.95 56.90
CA GLY A 1 30.73 34.16 56.21
C GLY A 1 30.87 33.96 54.72
N GLY A 2 29.87 34.40 53.95
CA GLY A 2 29.85 34.50 52.47
C GLY A 2 29.58 33.17 51.76
N LEU A 3 28.39 32.86 51.22
CA LEU A 3 27.64 33.44 50.08
C LEU A 3 28.29 33.21 48.70
N GLY A 4 27.52 32.61 47.78
CA GLY A 4 27.79 32.54 46.34
C GLY A 4 27.42 31.18 45.73
N HIS A 5 26.15 30.79 45.68
CA HIS A 5 25.19 30.98 44.56
C HIS A 5 25.67 30.46 43.19
N GLY A 6 24.96 29.45 42.71
CA GLY A 6 25.18 28.76 41.44
C GLY A 6 24.86 29.60 40.21
N ALA A 7 25.60 29.29 39.14
CA ALA A 7 25.38 29.84 37.81
C ALA A 7 24.20 29.11 37.14
N ALA A 8 23.02 29.73 37.18
CA ALA A 8 21.95 29.49 36.22
C ALA A 8 22.12 30.50 35.08
N THR A 9 22.39 30.01 33.88
CA THR A 9 22.52 30.82 32.67
C THR A 9 21.12 31.13 32.14
N GLU A 10 20.54 32.24 32.60
CA GLU A 10 19.28 32.78 32.09
C GLU A 10 19.53 33.57 30.79
N HIS A 11 18.79 33.21 29.75
CA HIS A 11 18.74 33.90 28.45
C HIS A 11 18.01 35.25 28.55
N PRO A 12 18.55 36.35 28.02
CA PRO A 12 17.75 37.51 27.67
C PRO A 12 17.23 37.38 26.24
N TYR A 13 15.92 37.22 26.12
CA TYR A 13 15.15 37.40 24.90
C TYR A 13 15.20 38.88 24.48
N THR A 14 15.84 39.19 23.36
CA THR A 14 15.56 40.41 22.59
C THR A 14 14.90 40.04 21.27
N LEU A 15 13.62 40.40 21.20
CA LEU A 15 12.74 40.37 20.04
C LEU A 15 13.32 41.23 18.90
N ALA A 16 13.85 40.58 17.87
CA ALA A 16 14.04 41.18 16.56
C ALA A 16 13.01 40.57 15.61
N ALA A 17 11.89 41.27 15.47
CA ALA A 17 10.90 41.01 14.43
C ALA A 17 11.55 41.31 13.07
N VAL A 18 12.01 40.27 12.38
CA VAL A 18 12.33 40.34 10.95
C VAL A 18 11.25 39.55 10.23
N HIS A 19 10.56 40.25 9.34
CA HIS A 19 9.52 39.71 8.48
C HIS A 19 10.07 38.50 7.70
N GLY A 20 9.65 37.31 8.08
CA GLY A 20 9.84 36.10 7.28
C GLY A 20 8.91 36.18 6.08
N SER A 21 9.39 36.76 4.98
CA SER A 21 8.82 36.53 3.67
C SER A 21 8.90 35.02 3.42
N ARG A 22 7.76 34.34 3.52
CA ARG A 22 7.57 32.96 3.05
C ARG A 22 7.91 32.96 1.57
N GLN A 23 9.17 32.64 1.24
CA GLN A 23 9.56 32.23 -0.10
C GLN A 23 8.80 30.93 -0.34
N GLU A 24 7.69 31.03 -1.06
CA GLU A 24 7.12 29.89 -1.75
C GLU A 24 8.14 29.52 -2.82
N GLU A 25 9.01 28.55 -2.51
CA GLU A 25 9.90 27.95 -3.49
C GLU A 25 9.01 27.35 -4.58
N VAL A 26 8.92 28.06 -5.71
CA VAL A 26 8.38 27.51 -6.94
C VAL A 26 9.32 26.37 -7.33
N ILE A 27 8.94 25.15 -6.97
CA ILE A 27 9.68 23.94 -7.34
C ILE A 27 9.68 23.88 -8.86
N ASP A 28 10.81 24.20 -9.48
CA ASP A 28 10.98 24.03 -10.92
C ASP A 28 10.97 22.53 -11.21
N HIS A 29 9.95 22.07 -11.93
CA HIS A 29 9.80 20.66 -12.30
C HIS A 29 10.73 20.29 -13.47
N ARG A 30 11.55 21.23 -13.98
CA ARG A 30 12.54 20.98 -15.02
C ARG A 30 13.83 20.43 -14.42
N LEU A 31 13.86 19.12 -14.22
CA LEU A 31 15.10 18.39 -13.93
C LEU A 31 16.08 18.58 -15.11
N THR A 32 17.34 18.88 -14.78
CA THR A 32 18.41 18.84 -15.77
C THR A 32 18.65 17.40 -16.24
N GLU A 33 19.22 17.22 -17.42
CA GLU A 33 19.47 15.89 -18.01
C GLU A 33 20.31 14.97 -17.09
N ARG A 34 21.20 15.57 -16.28
CA ARG A 34 22.00 14.89 -15.26
C ARG A 34 21.15 14.45 -14.07
N GLU A 35 20.31 15.33 -13.53
CA GLU A 35 19.42 14.99 -12.41
C GLU A 35 18.41 13.91 -12.83
N TRP A 36 17.92 13.97 -14.07
CA TRP A 36 17.05 12.93 -14.62
C TRP A 36 17.74 11.55 -14.66
N ALA A 37 19.02 11.51 -15.04
CA ALA A 37 19.79 10.25 -15.04
C ALA A 37 20.03 9.72 -13.62
N GLU A 38 20.24 10.60 -12.64
CA GLU A 38 20.39 10.26 -11.23
C GLU A 38 19.10 9.72 -10.62
N GLU A 39 17.96 10.36 -10.90
CA GLU A 39 16.63 9.90 -10.48
C GLU A 39 16.27 8.55 -11.11
N TRP A 40 16.58 8.32 -12.39
CA TRP A 40 16.40 7.01 -13.02
C TRP A 40 17.26 5.92 -12.38
N LYS A 41 18.50 6.25 -12.05
CA LYS A 41 19.39 5.33 -11.34
C LYS A 41 18.88 5.06 -9.92
N HIS A 42 18.34 6.07 -9.24
CA HIS A 42 17.72 5.92 -7.93
C HIS A 42 16.50 5.01 -8.01
N LEU A 43 15.60 5.24 -8.96
CA LEU A 43 14.42 4.40 -9.19
C LEU A 43 14.81 2.95 -9.50
N ASN A 44 15.80 2.74 -10.38
CA ASN A 44 16.31 1.42 -10.69
C ASN A 44 16.91 0.73 -9.44
N ASN A 45 17.63 1.46 -8.59
CA ASN A 45 18.14 0.91 -7.34
C ASN A 45 17.02 0.51 -6.38
N LEU A 46 15.97 1.33 -6.23
CA LEU A 46 14.81 1.00 -5.40
C LEU A 46 14.09 -0.27 -5.89
N LEU A 47 13.88 -0.39 -7.20
CA LEU A 47 13.28 -1.58 -7.80
C LEU A 47 14.13 -2.83 -7.53
N ASN A 48 15.45 -2.72 -7.67
CA ASN A 48 16.37 -3.82 -7.35
C ASN A 48 16.33 -4.19 -5.86
N CYS A 49 16.25 -3.21 -4.95
CA CYS A 49 16.09 -3.47 -3.52
C CYS A 49 14.78 -4.22 -3.22
N ILE A 50 13.66 -3.82 -3.85
CA ILE A 50 12.37 -4.51 -3.69
C ILE A 50 12.47 -5.95 -4.19
N MET A 51 13.08 -6.17 -5.35
CA MET A 51 13.29 -7.51 -5.90
C MET A 51 14.15 -8.38 -4.99
N ASP A 52 15.25 -7.85 -4.44
CA ASP A 52 16.13 -8.57 -3.51
C ASP A 52 15.43 -8.91 -2.20
N MET A 53 14.62 -8.00 -1.66
CA MET A 53 13.81 -8.26 -0.46
C MET A 53 12.75 -9.33 -0.73
N ALA A 54 12.11 -9.32 -1.89
CA ALA A 54 11.17 -10.37 -2.30
C ALA A 54 11.87 -11.73 -2.44
N GLU A 55 13.07 -11.75 -3.01
CA GLU A 55 13.89 -12.96 -3.15
C GLU A 55 14.30 -13.54 -1.78
N LYS A 56 14.79 -12.68 -0.88
CA LYS A 56 15.14 -13.07 0.50
C LYS A 56 13.94 -13.62 1.25
N THR A 57 12.78 -12.99 1.10
CA THR A 57 11.52 -13.45 1.70
C THR A 57 11.15 -14.83 1.15
N ARG A 58 11.24 -15.03 -0.17
CA ARG A 58 10.97 -16.32 -0.80
C ARG A 58 11.89 -17.42 -0.25
N ARG A 59 13.19 -17.15 -0.11
CA ARG A 59 14.15 -18.11 0.46
C ARG A 59 13.86 -18.42 1.93
N SER A 60 13.54 -17.40 2.72
CA SER A 60 13.15 -17.58 4.13
C SER A 60 11.90 -18.45 4.26
N LEU A 61 10.89 -18.23 3.41
CA LEU A 61 9.68 -19.06 3.38
C LEU A 61 9.98 -20.51 3.02
N THR A 62 10.93 -20.78 2.12
CA THR A 62 11.36 -22.15 1.82
C THR A 62 11.96 -22.84 3.04
N VAL A 63 12.83 -22.16 3.79
CA VAL A 63 13.42 -22.71 5.03
C VAL A 63 12.33 -22.97 6.08
N LEU A 64 11.40 -22.02 6.26
CA LEU A 64 10.29 -22.18 7.19
C LEU A 64 9.39 -23.38 6.84
N ARG A 65 9.13 -23.60 5.54
CA ARG A 65 8.38 -24.78 5.08
C ARG A 65 9.11 -26.08 5.38
N GLN A 66 10.43 -26.12 5.17
CA GLN A 66 11.24 -27.31 5.49
C GLN A 66 11.26 -27.59 7.00
N CYS A 67 11.39 -26.57 7.84
CA CYS A 67 11.27 -26.72 9.30
C CYS A 67 9.88 -27.25 9.69
N GLN A 68 8.81 -26.71 9.10
CA GLN A 68 7.44 -27.19 9.34
C GLN A 68 7.27 -28.67 8.95
N GLU A 69 7.85 -29.09 7.82
CA GLU A 69 7.80 -30.48 7.36
C GLU A 69 8.56 -31.40 8.32
N ALA A 70 9.74 -31.00 8.77
CA ALA A 70 10.53 -31.74 9.75
C ALA A 70 9.79 -31.88 11.10
N ASP A 71 9.21 -30.79 11.62
CA ASP A 71 8.40 -30.81 12.85
C ASP A 71 7.20 -31.76 12.72
N ARG A 72 6.55 -31.77 11.54
CA ARG A 72 5.43 -32.68 11.25
C ARG A 72 5.88 -34.14 11.18
N GLU A 73 7.04 -34.43 10.59
CA GLU A 73 7.62 -35.77 10.55
C GLU A 73 8.00 -36.27 11.94
N GLU A 74 8.58 -35.40 12.77
CA GLU A 74 8.90 -35.73 14.16
C GLU A 74 7.63 -36.06 14.96
N LEU A 75 6.57 -35.26 14.82
CA LEU A 75 5.28 -35.54 15.45
C LEU A 75 4.71 -36.90 15.03
N ASN A 76 4.73 -37.20 13.73
CA ASN A 76 4.27 -38.49 13.21
C ASN A 76 5.11 -39.66 13.77
N HIS A 77 6.42 -39.47 13.88
CA HIS A 77 7.31 -40.47 14.47
C HIS A 77 6.95 -40.72 15.95
N TRP A 78 6.69 -39.68 16.74
CA TRP A 78 6.24 -39.84 18.13
C TRP A 78 4.88 -40.54 18.25
N ILE A 79 3.92 -40.22 17.37
CA ILE A 79 2.60 -40.88 17.32
C ILE A 79 2.74 -42.38 17.02
N GLN A 80 3.61 -42.74 16.07
CA GLN A 80 3.86 -44.14 15.73
C GLN A 80 4.50 -44.88 16.91
N ARG A 81 5.51 -44.28 17.56
CA ARG A 81 6.20 -44.89 18.70
C ARG A 81 5.30 -45.09 19.91
N TYR A 82 4.37 -44.16 20.16
CA TYR A 82 3.36 -44.30 21.20
C TYR A 82 2.38 -45.44 20.89
N SER A 83 1.90 -45.52 19.64
CA SER A 83 1.04 -46.61 19.18
C SER A 83 1.72 -47.98 19.32
N ASP A 84 3.00 -48.09 18.92
CA ASP A 84 3.77 -49.33 19.03
C ASP A 84 3.97 -49.79 20.49
N THR A 85 4.09 -48.85 21.44
CA THR A 85 4.19 -49.19 22.87
C THR A 85 2.85 -49.65 23.48
N GLU A 86 1.74 -49.20 22.93
CA GLU A 86 0.38 -49.64 23.31
C GLU A 86 0.05 -51.01 22.70
N ASP A 87 0.44 -51.28 21.45
CA ASP A 87 0.27 -52.59 20.80
C ASP A 87 1.23 -53.65 21.33
N ALA A 88 2.43 -53.29 21.81
CA ALA A 88 3.34 -54.24 22.47
C ALA A 88 2.75 -54.84 23.78
N LYS A 89 1.70 -54.23 24.33
CA LYS A 89 0.93 -54.76 25.47
C LYS A 89 -0.16 -55.75 25.06
N LYS A 90 -0.51 -55.82 23.77
CA LYS A 90 -1.30 -56.90 23.15
C LYS A 90 -0.34 -57.83 22.40
N GLY A 91 0.15 -58.85 23.10
CA GLY A 91 1.07 -59.84 22.53
C GLY A 91 0.58 -60.47 21.21
N PRO A 92 1.49 -61.04 20.40
CA PRO A 92 1.17 -61.54 19.06
C PRO A 92 0.13 -62.66 19.14
N VAL A 93 -1.04 -62.46 18.53
CA VAL A 93 -1.97 -63.55 18.26
C VAL A 93 -1.40 -64.36 17.09
N PRO A 94 -1.05 -65.65 17.25
CA PRO A 94 -0.58 -66.43 16.13
C PRO A 94 -1.77 -66.77 15.23
N ALA A 95 -1.61 -66.51 13.93
CA ALA A 95 -2.50 -67.01 12.90
C ALA A 95 -2.41 -68.54 12.85
N THR A 96 -3.36 -69.25 13.46
CA THR A 96 -3.53 -70.70 13.26
C THR A 96 -4.64 -70.95 12.24
N ALA A 97 -4.22 -71.32 11.03
CA ALA A 97 -5.06 -72.02 10.09
C ALA A 97 -5.14 -73.51 10.46
N ARG A 98 -6.38 -74.02 10.47
CA ARG A 98 -6.87 -75.42 10.38
C ARG A 98 -7.01 -76.29 11.64
N PRO A 99 -8.13 -77.07 11.74
CA PRO A 99 -8.41 -77.96 12.85
C PRO A 99 -8.03 -79.41 12.54
N LEU A 100 -7.42 -80.12 13.49
CA LEU A 100 -7.45 -81.58 13.55
C LEU A 100 -7.58 -82.05 15.01
N ASN A 101 -8.72 -82.70 15.24
CA ASN A 101 -9.13 -83.50 16.38
C ASN A 101 -8.14 -84.64 16.68
N SER A 102 -7.71 -84.79 17.95
CA SER A 102 -7.45 -86.08 18.63
C SER A 102 -7.09 -85.87 20.11
N SER A 103 -7.23 -86.95 20.87
CA SER A 103 -7.60 -87.00 22.28
C SER A 103 -6.50 -87.55 23.21
N VAL A 104 -6.77 -87.38 24.51
CA VAL A 104 -6.36 -88.19 25.69
C VAL A 104 -5.07 -87.83 26.46
N GLY A 105 -5.28 -87.57 27.76
CA GLY A 105 -4.40 -87.93 28.90
C GLY A 105 -3.71 -86.73 29.57
N ALA A 106 -3.48 -86.65 30.89
CA ALA A 106 -3.82 -87.44 32.08
C ALA A 106 -3.20 -86.68 33.30
N GLU A 107 -3.91 -86.56 34.44
CA GLU A 107 -3.45 -86.37 35.86
C GLU A 107 -2.46 -85.19 36.20
N GLY A 108 -2.79 -84.10 36.94
CA GLY A 108 -2.90 -83.94 38.41
C GLY A 108 -1.55 -83.53 39.10
N PRO A 109 -1.45 -82.89 40.30
CA PRO A 109 -2.35 -82.00 41.08
C PRO A 109 -1.69 -80.77 41.78
N GLN A 110 -2.52 -79.81 42.23
CA GLN A 110 -2.43 -78.88 43.40
C GLN A 110 -1.12 -78.18 43.85
N LEU A 111 -1.17 -76.85 44.06
CA LEU A 111 -1.03 -76.24 45.40
C LEU A 111 -1.30 -74.72 45.42
N ASP A 112 -2.16 -74.33 46.37
CA ASP A 112 -2.45 -72.98 46.84
C ASP A 112 -1.18 -72.24 47.34
N THR A 113 -0.99 -70.99 46.95
CA THR A 113 -0.25 -70.00 47.74
C THR A 113 -0.81 -68.62 47.45
N HIS A 114 -1.89 -68.30 48.17
CA HIS A 114 -2.35 -66.94 48.43
C HIS A 114 -1.23 -66.14 49.12
N ARG A 115 -0.47 -65.37 48.33
CA ARG A 115 0.40 -64.32 48.85
C ARG A 115 -0.05 -63.00 48.23
N GLU A 116 -0.91 -62.31 48.96
CA GLU A 116 -1.25 -60.90 48.74
C GLU A 116 0.04 -60.08 48.63
N PHE A 117 0.46 -59.85 47.40
CA PHE A 117 1.48 -58.89 47.08
C PHE A 117 0.75 -57.59 46.78
N VAL A 118 0.49 -56.80 47.82
CA VAL A 118 0.03 -55.41 47.67
C VAL A 118 1.13 -54.68 46.90
N PRO A 119 0.92 -54.27 45.63
CA PRO A 119 1.84 -53.36 44.99
C PRO A 119 1.64 -52.02 45.69
N ARG A 120 2.69 -51.56 46.37
CA ARG A 120 2.79 -50.21 46.90
C ARG A 120 2.21 -49.24 45.89
N THR A 121 1.20 -48.50 46.33
CA THR A 121 0.60 -47.36 45.65
C THR A 121 1.66 -46.54 44.94
N LEU A 122 1.60 -46.59 43.62
CA LEU A 122 2.47 -45.90 42.68
C LEU A 122 2.31 -44.39 42.92
N SER A 123 3.26 -43.81 43.64
CA SER A 123 3.43 -42.37 43.75
C SER A 123 3.80 -41.82 42.37
N GLY A 124 2.95 -40.95 41.79
CA GLY A 124 3.43 -39.92 40.85
C GLY A 124 2.66 -39.71 39.55
N TYR A 125 1.68 -40.52 39.19
CA TYR A 125 0.94 -40.28 37.93
C TYR A 125 -0.27 -39.37 38.19
N MET A 126 -0.17 -38.11 37.77
CA MET A 126 -1.36 -37.26 37.66
C MET A 126 -2.35 -37.97 36.72
N PRO A 127 -3.60 -38.25 37.15
CA PRO A 127 -4.57 -38.98 36.34
C PRO A 127 -4.70 -38.40 34.92
N GLU A 128 -4.66 -39.26 33.89
CA GLU A 128 -4.77 -38.90 32.47
C GLU A 128 -5.94 -37.95 32.16
N GLU A 129 -7.01 -38.04 32.93
CA GLU A 129 -8.18 -37.18 32.81
C GLU A 129 -7.89 -35.72 33.14
N ILE A 130 -6.99 -35.46 34.09
CA ILE A 130 -6.56 -34.11 34.47
C ILE A 130 -5.65 -33.54 33.37
N TRP A 131 -4.75 -34.37 32.83
CA TRP A 131 -3.89 -33.97 31.71
C TRP A 131 -4.70 -33.64 30.45
N ARG A 132 -5.63 -34.53 30.07
CA ARG A 132 -6.54 -34.30 28.94
C ARG A 132 -7.36 -33.04 29.10
N LYS A 133 -7.89 -32.76 30.31
CA LYS A 133 -8.63 -31.52 30.58
C LYS A 133 -7.75 -30.28 30.46
N ALA A 134 -6.50 -30.34 30.89
CA ALA A 134 -5.55 -29.25 30.73
C ALA A 134 -5.23 -29.02 29.24
N GLU A 135 -5.03 -30.08 28.48
CA GLU A 135 -4.76 -30.03 27.04
C GLU A 135 -5.96 -29.50 26.25
N GLU A 136 -7.19 -29.93 26.56
CA GLU A 136 -8.42 -29.39 26.00
C GLU A 136 -8.57 -27.90 26.31
N ALA A 137 -8.28 -27.47 27.55
CA ALA A 137 -8.32 -26.05 27.92
C ALA A 137 -7.27 -25.22 27.16
N VAL A 138 -6.05 -25.75 26.99
CA VAL A 138 -5.00 -25.09 26.19
C VAL A 138 -5.40 -25.01 24.72
N ASN A 139 -5.98 -26.06 24.15
CA ASN A 139 -6.45 -26.07 22.77
C ASN A 139 -7.60 -25.10 22.56
N GLU A 140 -8.48 -24.94 23.55
CA GLU A 140 -9.57 -23.96 23.50
C GLU A 140 -9.05 -22.53 23.58
N VAL A 141 -8.08 -22.25 24.46
CA VAL A 141 -7.40 -20.94 24.51
C VAL A 141 -6.69 -20.66 23.19
N LYS A 142 -6.03 -21.65 22.59
CA LYS A 142 -5.38 -21.52 21.28
C LYS A 142 -6.41 -21.22 20.19
N ARG A 143 -7.53 -21.93 20.16
CA ARG A 143 -8.64 -21.69 19.22
C ARG A 143 -9.19 -20.27 19.37
N GLN A 144 -9.38 -19.83 20.61
CA GLN A 144 -9.87 -18.47 20.88
C GLN A 144 -8.86 -17.41 20.45
N ALA A 145 -7.57 -17.59 20.77
CA ALA A 145 -6.51 -16.67 20.37
C ALA A 145 -6.39 -16.57 18.83
N MET A 146 -6.48 -17.70 18.11
CA MET A 146 -6.49 -17.71 16.65
C MET A 146 -7.72 -17.00 16.08
N SER A 147 -8.90 -17.20 16.67
CA SER A 147 -10.14 -16.54 16.25
C SER A 147 -10.07 -15.02 16.45
N GLU A 148 -9.58 -14.56 17.60
CA GLU A 148 -9.42 -13.13 17.89
C GLU A 148 -8.36 -12.50 16.97
N LEU A 149 -7.24 -13.19 16.73
CA LEU A 149 -6.22 -12.72 15.79
C LEU A 149 -6.79 -12.60 14.38
N GLN A 150 -7.50 -13.63 13.90
CA GLN A 150 -8.08 -13.63 12.56
C GLN A 150 -9.10 -12.49 12.40
N LYS A 151 -9.94 -12.27 13.43
CA LYS A 151 -10.88 -11.14 13.45
C LYS A 151 -10.16 -9.79 13.40
N ALA A 152 -9.12 -9.61 14.22
CA ALA A 152 -8.33 -8.37 14.24
C ALA A 152 -7.65 -8.10 12.89
N VAL A 153 -7.12 -9.15 12.23
CA VAL A 153 -6.54 -9.04 10.88
C VAL A 153 -7.60 -8.65 9.86
N SER A 154 -8.75 -9.31 9.82
CA SER A 154 -9.83 -8.97 8.88
C SER A 154 -10.35 -7.54 9.08
N ASP A 155 -10.45 -7.07 10.33
CA ASP A 155 -10.84 -5.70 10.63
C ASP A 155 -9.78 -4.68 10.18
N ALA A 156 -8.48 -5.00 10.38
CA ALA A 156 -7.39 -4.18 9.90
C ALA A 156 -7.34 -4.12 8.36
N GLU A 157 -7.52 -5.26 7.69
CA GLU A 157 -7.58 -5.36 6.22
C GLU A 157 -8.75 -4.55 5.66
N ARG A 158 -9.95 -4.68 6.23
CA ARG A 158 -11.12 -3.90 5.82
C ARG A 158 -10.87 -2.40 5.96
N LYS A 159 -10.30 -1.97 7.09
CA LYS A 159 -9.97 -0.56 7.33
C LYS A 159 -8.91 -0.05 6.34
N ALA A 160 -7.90 -0.86 6.03
CA ALA A 160 -6.89 -0.51 5.03
C ALA A 160 -7.54 -0.34 3.64
N HIS A 161 -8.42 -1.25 3.24
CA HIS A 161 -9.15 -1.13 1.98
C HIS A 161 -10.04 0.12 1.92
N GLU A 162 -10.73 0.46 3.01
CA GLU A 162 -11.53 1.70 3.07
C GLU A 162 -10.66 2.95 2.94
N LEU A 163 -9.49 3.00 3.58
CA LEU A 163 -8.54 4.10 3.44
C LEU A 163 -8.03 4.22 2.00
N ILE A 164 -7.64 3.11 1.38
CA ILE A 164 -7.18 3.10 -0.02
C ILE A 164 -8.31 3.57 -0.95
N SER A 165 -9.54 3.08 -0.75
CA SER A 165 -10.69 3.46 -1.56
C SER A 165 -11.02 4.95 -1.43
N THR A 166 -10.99 5.48 -0.20
CA THR A 166 -11.27 6.90 0.06
C THR A 166 -10.19 7.82 -0.48
N GLU A 167 -8.91 7.48 -0.33
CA GLU A 167 -7.79 8.24 -0.93
C GLU A 167 -7.82 8.18 -2.45
N ARG A 168 -8.10 7.01 -3.04
CA ARG A 168 -8.29 6.90 -4.49
C ARG A 168 -9.44 7.78 -4.97
N ALA A 169 -10.59 7.75 -4.29
CA ALA A 169 -11.72 8.60 -4.65
C ALA A 169 -11.40 10.10 -4.50
N LYS A 170 -10.58 10.49 -3.52
CA LYS A 170 -10.09 11.88 -3.40
C LYS A 170 -9.17 12.26 -4.55
N MET A 171 -8.22 11.38 -4.90
CA MET A 171 -7.31 11.60 -6.02
C MET A 171 -8.06 11.72 -7.35
N GLU A 172 -9.00 10.83 -7.63
CA GLU A 172 -9.85 10.91 -8.85
C GLU A 172 -10.65 12.21 -8.90
N ARG A 173 -11.21 12.66 -7.77
CA ARG A 173 -11.89 13.96 -7.69
C ARG A 173 -10.94 15.12 -7.95
N ALA A 174 -9.75 15.11 -7.37
CA ALA A 174 -8.74 16.15 -7.59
C ALA A 174 -8.28 16.20 -9.07
N LEU A 175 -8.12 15.03 -9.70
CA LEU A 175 -7.77 14.93 -11.12
C LEU A 175 -8.90 15.45 -12.02
N ALA A 176 -10.15 15.10 -11.73
CA ALA A 176 -11.31 15.61 -12.46
C ALA A 176 -11.43 17.13 -12.33
N GLU A 177 -11.18 17.66 -11.14
CA GLU A 177 -11.21 19.10 -10.88
C GLU A 177 -10.08 19.85 -11.58
N ALA A 178 -8.84 19.31 -11.54
CA ALA A 178 -7.72 19.89 -12.27
C ALA A 178 -7.96 19.91 -13.78
N ARG A 179 -8.61 18.86 -14.33
CA ARG A 179 -9.01 18.83 -15.74
C ARG A 179 -10.08 19.87 -16.07
N ARG A 180 -11.09 20.02 -15.20
CA ARG A 180 -12.13 21.05 -15.33
C ARG A 180 -11.49 22.45 -15.30
N GLN A 181 -10.63 22.72 -14.33
CA GLN A 181 -9.94 24.00 -14.22
C GLN A 181 -9.07 24.29 -15.44
N ALA A 182 -8.29 23.32 -15.92
CA ALA A 182 -7.49 23.51 -17.13
C ALA A 182 -8.36 23.82 -18.36
N SER A 183 -9.55 23.20 -18.46
CA SER A 183 -10.50 23.51 -19.55
C SER A 183 -11.12 24.89 -19.42
N GLU A 184 -11.41 25.34 -18.20
CA GLU A 184 -11.94 26.68 -17.93
C GLU A 184 -10.87 27.75 -18.18
N ASP A 185 -9.64 27.52 -17.74
CA ASP A 185 -8.51 28.42 -17.99
C ASP A 185 -8.28 28.55 -19.50
N ALA A 186 -8.29 27.44 -20.25
CA ALA A 186 -8.20 27.48 -21.71
C ALA A 186 -9.35 28.29 -22.35
N LEU A 187 -10.59 28.12 -21.87
CA LEU A 187 -11.74 28.88 -22.35
C LEU A 187 -11.61 30.37 -22.02
N THR A 188 -11.12 30.74 -20.84
CA THR A 188 -10.92 32.15 -20.47
C THR A 188 -9.84 32.83 -21.32
N VAL A 189 -8.78 32.10 -21.72
CA VAL A 189 -7.75 32.62 -22.62
C VAL A 189 -8.33 32.86 -24.01
N VAL A 190 -9.14 31.92 -24.53
CA VAL A 190 -9.83 32.08 -25.82
C VAL A 190 -10.79 33.27 -25.78
N ASN A 191 -11.63 33.37 -24.75
CA ASN A 191 -12.59 34.47 -24.63
C ASN A 191 -11.91 35.84 -24.50
N GLN A 192 -10.81 35.94 -23.75
CA GLN A 192 -10.02 37.18 -23.67
C GLN A 192 -9.37 37.56 -25.01
N GLN A 193 -8.92 36.58 -25.80
CA GLN A 193 -8.39 36.83 -27.14
C GLN A 193 -9.48 37.39 -28.06
N GLU A 194 -10.70 36.85 -28.00
CA GLU A 194 -11.83 37.36 -28.78
C GLU A 194 -12.22 38.78 -28.34
N ASP A 195 -12.37 39.06 -27.05
CA ASP A 195 -12.69 40.40 -26.53
C ASP A 195 -11.63 41.46 -26.89
N SER A 196 -10.35 41.06 -26.90
CA SER A 196 -9.24 41.96 -27.27
C SER A 196 -9.24 42.27 -28.77
N SER A 197 -9.54 41.26 -29.60
CA SER A 197 -9.54 41.35 -31.07
C SER A 197 -10.69 42.19 -31.65
N GLU A 198 -11.74 42.42 -30.84
CA GLU A 198 -12.92 43.22 -31.19
C GLU A 198 -12.90 44.62 -30.54
N SER A 199 -11.76 45.11 -30.05
CA SER A 199 -11.68 46.43 -29.40
C SER A 199 -11.27 47.55 -30.37
N CYS A 200 -11.88 48.72 -30.21
CA CYS A 200 -11.60 49.92 -31.01
C CYS A 200 -10.22 50.49 -30.65
N TRP A 201 -9.31 50.60 -31.61
CA TRP A 201 -7.94 51.07 -31.39
C TRP A 201 -7.86 52.49 -30.79
N ASN A 202 -8.85 53.34 -31.06
CA ASN A 202 -8.88 54.72 -30.55
C ASN A 202 -9.43 54.84 -29.12
N CYS A 203 -10.46 54.07 -28.76
CA CYS A 203 -11.21 54.28 -27.51
C CYS A 203 -11.48 53.03 -26.66
N GLY A 204 -11.03 51.85 -27.09
CA GLY A 204 -11.15 50.59 -26.36
C GLY A 204 -12.55 49.97 -26.28
N ARG A 205 -13.60 50.67 -26.74
CA ARG A 205 -14.97 50.10 -26.82
C ARG A 205 -15.08 49.07 -27.94
N LYS A 206 -16.09 48.20 -27.88
CA LYS A 206 -16.38 47.19 -28.92
C LYS A 206 -16.41 47.83 -30.31
N ALA A 207 -15.56 47.31 -31.19
CA ALA A 207 -15.46 47.69 -32.58
C ALA A 207 -16.56 47.01 -33.40
N SER A 208 -17.11 47.75 -34.35
CA SER A 208 -18.14 47.28 -35.27
C SER A 208 -17.67 47.30 -36.72
N GLU A 209 -16.55 47.99 -36.98
CA GLU A 209 -16.02 48.24 -38.32
C GLU A 209 -14.52 47.92 -38.34
N THR A 210 -14.04 47.52 -39.51
CA THR A 210 -12.62 47.27 -39.75
C THR A 210 -12.11 48.25 -40.79
N CYS A 211 -10.85 48.68 -40.66
CA CYS A 211 -10.21 49.53 -41.65
C CYS A 211 -10.20 48.86 -43.03
N SER A 212 -10.84 49.48 -44.01
CA SER A 212 -10.98 48.98 -45.38
C SER A 212 -9.64 48.81 -46.12
N GLY A 213 -8.57 49.49 -45.68
CA GLY A 213 -7.25 49.41 -46.31
C GLY A 213 -6.42 48.22 -45.87
N CYS A 214 -6.53 47.77 -44.61
CA CYS A 214 -5.65 46.73 -44.06
C CYS A 214 -6.39 45.55 -43.41
N ASN A 215 -7.71 45.66 -43.19
CA ASN A 215 -8.55 44.69 -42.48
C ASN A 215 -8.03 44.23 -41.10
N ALA A 216 -7.04 44.93 -40.55
CA ALA A 216 -6.38 44.60 -39.28
C ALA A 216 -6.78 45.56 -38.15
N ALA A 217 -6.85 46.86 -38.43
CA ALA A 217 -7.29 47.83 -37.43
C ALA A 217 -8.82 47.85 -37.27
N ARG A 218 -9.28 47.92 -36.03
CA ARG A 218 -10.68 47.78 -35.61
C ARG A 218 -11.17 49.07 -34.97
N TYR A 219 -12.38 49.50 -35.31
CA TYR A 219 -12.98 50.73 -34.79
C TYR A 219 -14.47 50.57 -34.48
N CYS A 220 -14.98 51.31 -33.50
CA CYS A 220 -16.42 51.35 -33.17
C CYS A 220 -17.24 52.24 -34.12
N GLY A 221 -16.66 52.66 -35.25
CA GLY A 221 -17.25 53.55 -36.24
C GLY A 221 -16.22 54.45 -36.92
N SER A 222 -16.55 54.92 -38.12
CA SER A 222 -15.71 55.80 -38.97
C SER A 222 -15.11 57.01 -38.25
N PHE A 223 -15.82 57.61 -37.28
CA PHE A 223 -15.30 58.73 -36.49
C PHE A 223 -14.01 58.37 -35.73
N CYS A 224 -13.97 57.19 -35.11
CA CYS A 224 -12.77 56.74 -34.39
C CYS A 224 -11.63 56.38 -35.33
N GLN A 225 -11.94 55.87 -36.53
CA GLN A 225 -10.95 55.59 -37.57
C GLN A 225 -10.25 56.86 -38.05
N HIS A 226 -11.01 57.92 -38.37
CA HIS A 226 -10.43 59.19 -38.84
C HIS A 226 -9.55 59.86 -37.77
N ARG A 227 -9.96 59.79 -36.50
CA ARG A 227 -9.20 60.39 -35.40
C ARG A 227 -7.88 59.65 -35.12
N ASP A 228 -7.85 58.34 -35.29
CA ASP A 228 -6.64 57.53 -35.15
C ASP A 228 -5.79 57.46 -36.42
N TRP A 229 -6.30 57.96 -37.56
CA TRP A 229 -5.66 57.87 -38.86
C TRP A 229 -4.21 58.38 -38.88
N GLU A 230 -3.94 59.52 -38.22
CA GLU A 230 -2.58 60.08 -38.12
C GLU A 230 -1.57 59.10 -37.48
N LYS A 231 -2.02 58.22 -36.60
CA LYS A 231 -1.17 57.18 -35.99
C LYS A 231 -1.18 55.90 -36.82
N HIS A 232 -2.36 55.46 -37.24
CA HIS A 232 -2.57 54.19 -37.94
C HIS A 232 -2.01 54.16 -39.37
N HIS A 233 -2.02 55.26 -40.12
CA HIS A 233 -1.69 55.23 -41.56
C HIS A 233 -0.26 54.75 -41.86
N HIS A 234 0.70 54.95 -40.95
CA HIS A 234 2.07 54.45 -41.09
C HIS A 234 2.16 52.91 -41.04
N VAL A 235 1.20 52.25 -40.40
CA VAL A 235 1.13 50.78 -40.26
C VAL A 235 0.00 50.15 -41.07
N CYS A 236 -0.83 50.97 -41.72
CA CYS A 236 -1.92 50.53 -42.58
C CYS A 236 -1.39 49.90 -43.87
N GLY A 237 -1.51 48.57 -43.99
CA GLY A 237 -1.15 47.81 -45.21
C GLY A 237 -0.05 46.78 -45.02
N HIS A 238 0.65 46.76 -43.87
CA HIS A 238 1.69 45.77 -43.59
C HIS A 238 1.16 44.37 -43.20
N SER A 239 -0.16 44.18 -43.09
CA SER A 239 -0.78 42.96 -42.52
C SER A 239 -1.36 41.99 -43.57
N LEU A 240 -0.81 41.94 -44.79
CA LEU A 240 -1.21 40.97 -45.81
C LEU A 240 -0.31 39.71 -45.79
N GLN A 241 -0.43 38.92 -44.72
CA GLN A 241 -0.13 37.48 -44.73
C GLN A 241 -0.73 36.84 -43.47
N GLY A 242 -2.04 36.57 -43.53
CA GLY A 242 -2.70 35.58 -42.67
C GLY A 242 -2.64 34.21 -43.34
N PRO A 243 -2.60 33.09 -42.59
CA PRO A 243 -2.51 31.76 -43.18
C PRO A 243 -3.79 31.44 -43.96
N VAL A 244 -3.63 31.20 -45.26
CA VAL A 244 -4.67 30.59 -46.10
C VAL A 244 -4.90 29.16 -45.59
N ALA A 245 -6.04 28.94 -44.95
CA ALA A 245 -6.52 27.60 -44.61
C ALA A 245 -6.71 26.82 -45.91
N ALA A 246 -5.76 25.93 -46.21
CA ALA A 246 -5.85 24.97 -47.29
C ALA A 246 -6.95 23.95 -46.95
N VAL A 247 -8.13 24.16 -47.53
CA VAL A 247 -9.17 23.12 -47.64
C VAL A 247 -8.68 22.15 -48.71
N ALA A 248 -8.18 20.99 -48.27
CA ALA A 248 -7.89 19.86 -49.14
C ALA A 248 -9.18 19.05 -49.38
N ASP A 249 -9.57 18.96 -50.65
CA ASP A 249 -10.66 18.15 -51.19
C ASP A 249 -10.16 16.72 -51.47
N PRO A 250 -10.88 15.63 -51.12
CA PRO A 250 -10.46 14.27 -51.40
C PRO A 250 -11.03 13.77 -52.74
N GLY A 251 -10.15 13.47 -53.69
CA GLY A 251 -10.43 12.71 -54.91
C GLY A 251 -9.56 11.48 -55.01
#